data_AF-A0A1M6S6C0-F1
#
_entry.id   AF-A0A1M6S6C0-F1
#
_cell.length_a   1.000
_cell.length_b   1.000
_cell.length_c   1.000
_cell.angle_alpha   90.00
_cell.angle_beta   90.00
_cell.angle_gamma   90.00
#
_symmetry.space_group_name_H-M   'P 1'
#
loop_
_entity.id
_entity.type
_entity.pdbx_description
1 polymer ?
#
loop_
_entity_poly.entity_id
_entity_poly.type
_entity_poly.pdbx_seq_one_letter_code
_entity_poly.pdbx_strand_id
1 'polypeptide(L)'
;MTKRDLKFLLTDMELLSTKKITEAEASAKDPETIYHEDEEIYEWEESDLTHEDIVEALLAKQTQDIRSIKNICTFFAVVLCISLLLAFLGLLA
;
A
#
# COMPACT_ATOMS: atom_id res chain seq x y z
N MET A 1 9.52 14.88 -0.98
CA MET A 1 9.22 13.65 -1.73
C MET A 1 9.68 13.88 -3.17
N THR A 2 10.66 13.11 -3.60
CA THR A 2 11.21 13.16 -4.96
C THR A 2 10.34 12.36 -5.92
N LYS A 3 10.52 12.53 -7.24
CA LYS A 3 9.85 11.68 -8.25
C LYS A 3 10.15 10.19 -8.03
N ARG A 4 11.34 9.87 -7.53
CA ARG A 4 11.78 8.51 -7.21
C ARG A 4 11.01 7.93 -6.03
N ASP A 5 10.84 8.70 -4.95
CA ASP A 5 10.04 8.28 -3.78
C ASP A 5 8.60 7.95 -4.18
N LEU A 6 8.04 8.72 -5.13
CA LEU A 6 6.70 8.49 -5.65
C LEU A 6 6.62 7.20 -6.47
N LYS A 7 7.62 6.89 -7.30
CA LYS A 7 7.66 5.63 -8.06
C LYS A 7 7.70 4.41 -7.14
N PHE A 8 8.46 4.48 -6.05
CA PHE A 8 8.45 3.44 -5.01
C PHE A 8 7.07 3.28 -4.39
N LEU A 9 6.46 4.37 -3.95
CA LEU A 9 5.12 4.33 -3.35
C LEU A 9 4.08 3.73 -4.32
N LEU A 10 4.15 4.09 -5.60
CA LEU A 10 3.26 3.53 -6.63
C LEU A 10 3.55 2.05 -6.91
N THR A 11 4.81 1.60 -6.76
CA THR A 11 5.20 0.19 -6.86
C THR A 11 4.64 -0.62 -5.68
N ASP A 12 4.78 -0.11 -4.45
CA ASP A 12 4.21 -0.71 -3.24
C ASP A 12 2.68 -0.79 -3.29
N MET A 13 2.06 0.11 -4.06
CA MET A 13 0.63 0.14 -4.32
C MET A 13 0.20 -0.73 -5.51
N GLU A 14 1.13 -1.45 -6.15
CA GLU A 14 0.91 -2.29 -7.34
C GLU A 14 0.35 -1.50 -8.55
N LEU A 15 0.59 -0.19 -8.60
CA LEU A 15 0.13 0.70 -9.67
C LEU A 15 1.20 0.95 -10.73
N LEU A 16 2.46 0.79 -10.36
CA LEU A 16 3.59 0.91 -11.26
C LEU A 16 4.15 -0.49 -11.50
N SER A 17 4.15 -0.92 -12.77
CA SER A 17 4.76 -2.19 -13.15
C SER A 17 6.27 -2.10 -13.10
N THR A 18 6.89 -3.19 -12.67
CA THR A 18 8.34 -3.31 -12.63
C THR A 18 8.79 -4.58 -13.31
N LYS A 19 9.98 -4.51 -13.91
CA LYS A 19 10.60 -5.61 -14.62
C LYS A 19 11.95 -5.91 -13.99
N LYS A 20 12.17 -7.15 -13.60
CA LYS A 20 13.48 -7.62 -13.17
C LYS A 20 14.46 -7.59 -14.35
N ILE A 21 15.63 -6.99 -14.13
CA ILE A 21 16.70 -6.85 -15.11
C ILE A 21 18.02 -7.37 -14.55
N THR A 22 18.97 -7.65 -15.43
CA THR A 22 20.34 -8.04 -15.07
C THR A 22 21.23 -6.83 -14.84
N GLU A 23 22.34 -7.01 -14.13
CA GLU A 23 23.31 -5.94 -13.85
C GLU A 23 24.00 -5.40 -15.11
N ALA A 24 24.17 -6.27 -16.13
CA ALA A 24 24.65 -5.89 -17.44
C ALA A 24 23.65 -4.98 -18.19
N GLU A 25 22.35 -5.26 -18.08
CA GLU A 25 21.30 -4.40 -18.64
C GLU A 25 21.19 -3.08 -17.88
N ALA A 26 21.30 -3.13 -16.55
CA ALA A 26 21.22 -1.94 -15.70
C ALA A 26 22.32 -0.92 -16.01
N SER A 27 23.53 -1.39 -16.32
CA SER A 27 24.67 -0.53 -16.69
C SER A 27 24.44 0.30 -17.96
N ALA A 28 23.50 -0.11 -18.81
CA ALA A 28 23.17 0.58 -20.06
C ALA A 28 21.94 1.50 -19.93
N LYS A 29 21.31 1.56 -18.75
CA LYS A 29 20.05 2.28 -18.52
C LYS A 29 20.23 3.47 -17.57
N ASP A 30 19.21 4.32 -17.54
CA ASP A 30 19.19 5.51 -16.68
C ASP A 30 19.07 5.08 -15.20
N PRO A 31 20.01 5.51 -14.32
CA PRO A 31 19.91 5.23 -12.88
C PRO A 31 18.61 5.70 -12.21
N GLU A 32 17.86 6.64 -12.81
CA GLU A 32 16.55 7.10 -12.32
C GLU A 32 15.38 6.17 -12.66
N THR A 33 15.56 5.22 -13.58
CA THR A 33 14.54 4.22 -13.93
C THR A 33 14.75 2.88 -13.21
N ILE A 34 15.86 2.74 -12.49
CA ILE A 34 16.31 1.49 -11.88
C ILE A 34 16.29 1.59 -10.36
N TYR A 35 15.84 0.53 -9.70
CA TYR A 35 15.94 0.35 -8.26
C TYR A 35 16.44 -1.05 -7.89
N HIS A 36 16.98 -1.17 -6.68
CA HIS A 36 17.51 -2.42 -6.15
C HIS A 36 16.68 -2.82 -4.94
N GLU A 37 16.27 -4.08 -4.90
CA GLU A 37 15.48 -4.67 -3.82
C GLU A 37 15.90 -6.13 -3.67
N ASP A 38 16.18 -6.56 -2.44
CA ASP A 38 16.54 -7.95 -2.11
C ASP A 38 17.66 -8.57 -2.97
N GLU A 39 18.74 -7.82 -3.19
CA GLU A 39 19.88 -8.21 -4.05
C GLU A 39 19.53 -8.36 -5.54
N GLU A 40 18.32 -7.99 -5.93
CA GLU A 40 17.84 -8.00 -7.31
C GLU A 40 17.70 -6.58 -7.86
N ILE A 41 17.72 -6.47 -9.20
CA ILE A 41 17.68 -5.19 -9.90
C ILE A 41 16.39 -5.13 -10.71
N TYR A 42 15.66 -4.04 -10.56
CA TYR A 42 14.37 -3.82 -11.19
C TYR A 42 14.36 -2.50 -11.94
N GLU A 43 13.64 -2.50 -13.06
CA GLU A 43 13.34 -1.32 -13.85
C GLU A 43 11.86 -0.99 -13.71
N TRP A 44 11.54 0.28 -13.44
CA TRP A 44 10.18 0.78 -13.56
C TRP A 44 9.81 0.88 -15.04
N GLU A 45 8.71 0.25 -15.42
CA GLU A 45 8.13 0.49 -16.74
C GLU A 45 7.56 1.92 -16.74
N GLU A 46 7.98 2.74 -17.71
CA GLU A 46 7.40 4.08 -17.87
C GLU A 46 5.92 3.94 -18.24
N SER A 47 5.07 4.17 -17.25
CA SER A 47 3.66 4.40 -17.45
C SER A 47 3.43 5.89 -17.72
N ASP A 48 2.59 6.23 -18.69
CA ASP A 48 2.08 7.59 -18.93
C ASP A 48 1.10 8.05 -17.82
N LEU A 49 1.44 7.81 -16.55
CA LEU A 49 0.60 8.20 -15.42
C LEU A 49 0.60 9.71 -15.28
N THR A 50 -0.60 10.29 -15.37
CA THR A 50 -0.81 11.70 -15.15
C THR A 50 -0.79 12.02 -13.65
N HIS A 51 -0.65 13.30 -13.31
CA HIS A 51 -0.78 13.74 -11.92
C HIS A 51 -2.12 13.35 -11.30
N GLU A 52 -3.19 13.33 -12.10
CA GLU A 52 -4.53 12.98 -11.66
C GLU A 52 -4.64 11.49 -11.32
N ASP A 53 -4.10 10.60 -12.16
CA ASP A 53 -4.06 9.15 -11.90
C ASP A 53 -3.34 8.82 -10.58
N ILE A 54 -2.24 9.54 -10.31
CA ILE A 54 -1.46 9.40 -9.08
C ILE A 54 -2.27 9.85 -7.86
N VAL A 55 -3.00 10.96 -7.97
CA VAL A 55 -3.82 11.46 -6.86
C VAL A 55 -5.00 10.52 -6.58
N GLU A 56 -5.69 10.04 -7.61
CA GLU A 56 -6.78 9.08 -7.45
C GLU A 56 -6.31 7.77 -6.80
N ALA A 57 -5.17 7.25 -7.24
CA ALA A 57 -4.50 6.11 -6.65
C ALA A 57 -4.25 6.27 -5.15
N LEU A 58 -3.64 7.40 -4.76
CA LEU A 58 -3.33 7.70 -3.36
C LEU A 58 -4.60 7.82 -2.51
N LEU A 59 -5.66 8.46 -3.05
CA LEU A 59 -6.95 8.59 -2.38
C LEU A 59 -7.66 7.23 -2.22
N ALA A 60 -7.59 6.36 -3.23
CA ALA A 60 -8.16 5.03 -3.18
C ALA A 60 -7.52 4.18 -2.08
N LYS A 61 -6.19 4.22 -1.95
CA LYS A 61 -5.46 3.49 -0.89
C LYS A 61 -5.76 4.02 0.50
N GLN A 62 -5.75 5.34 0.70
CA GLN A 62 -6.17 5.94 1.97
C GLN A 62 -7.59 5.51 2.36
N THR A 63 -8.51 5.45 1.39
CA THR A 63 -9.88 5.00 1.62
C THR A 63 -9.95 3.52 2.01
N GLN A 64 -9.12 2.66 1.39
CA GLN A 64 -9.01 1.24 1.75
C GLN A 64 -8.47 1.05 3.17
N ASP A 65 -7.45 1.79 3.56
CA ASP A 65 -6.86 1.73 4.90
C ASP A 65 -7.87 2.21 5.96
N ILE A 66 -8.54 3.34 5.70
CA ILE A 66 -9.61 3.86 6.57
C ILE A 66 -10.75 2.84 6.73
N ARG A 67 -11.17 2.19 5.64
CA ARG A 67 -12.21 1.15 5.67
C ARG A 67 -11.75 -0.06 6.50
N SER A 68 -10.49 -0.46 6.35
CA SER A 68 -9.90 -1.57 7.10
C SER A 68 -9.82 -1.27 8.60
N ILE A 69 -9.36 -0.07 8.97
CA ILE A 69 -9.33 0.42 10.36
C ILE A 69 -10.75 0.45 10.94
N LYS A 70 -11.72 1.01 10.21
CA LYS A 70 -13.12 1.06 10.64
C LYS A 70 -13.66 -0.34 10.93
N ASN A 71 -13.38 -1.33 10.08
CA ASN A 71 -13.83 -2.70 10.28
C ASN A 71 -13.21 -3.31 11.56
N ILE A 72 -11.91 -3.10 11.78
CA ILE A 72 -11.21 -3.57 12.99
C ILE A 72 -11.83 -2.92 14.24
N CYS A 73 -11.99 -1.59 14.26
CA CYS A 73 -12.60 -0.88 15.38
C CYS A 73 -14.04 -1.35 15.64
N THR A 74 -14.82 -1.59 14.58
CA THR A 74 -16.20 -2.06 14.70
C THR A 74 -16.24 -3.47 15.31
N PHE A 75 -15.35 -4.37 14.89
CA PHE A 75 -15.23 -5.70 15.48
C PHE A 75 -14.98 -5.64 16.99
N PHE A 76 -13.99 -4.85 17.44
CA PHE A 76 -13.70 -4.70 18.86
C PHE A 76 -14.85 -4.07 19.64
N ALA A 77 -15.53 -3.07 19.07
CA ALA A 77 -16.71 -2.46 19.69
C ALA A 77 -17.84 -3.49 19.88
N VAL A 78 -18.10 -4.34 18.88
CA VAL A 78 -19.12 -5.40 18.96
C VAL A 78 -18.76 -6.42 20.03
N VAL A 79 -17.51 -6.90 20.06
CA VAL A 79 -17.02 -7.85 21.06
C VAL A 79 -17.17 -7.28 22.48
N LEU A 80 -16.83 -6.00 22.66
CA LEU A 80 -16.97 -5.31 23.95
C LEU A 80 -18.44 -5.20 24.38
N CYS A 81 -19.34 -4.81 23.47
CA CYS A 81 -20.78 -4.76 23.74
C CYS A 81 -21.35 -6.13 24.14
N ILE A 82 -20.98 -7.21 23.42
CA ILE A 82 -21.43 -8.57 23.74
C ILE A 82 -20.89 -8.99 25.12
N SER A 83 -19.62 -8.70 25.40
CA SER A 83 -18.99 -9.05 26.69
C SER A 83 -19.66 -8.33 27.85
N LEU A 84 -20.00 -7.04 27.68
CA LEU A 84 -20.73 -6.25 28.68
C LEU A 84 -22.15 -6.79 28.89
N LEU A 85 -22.87 -7.14 27.82
CA LEU A 85 -24.20 -7.74 27.93
C LEU A 85 -24.17 -9.08 28.69
N LEU A 86 -23.20 -9.94 28.39
CA LEU A 86 -23.02 -11.21 29.10
C LEU A 86 -22.66 -11.01 30.56
N ALA A 87 -21.77 -10.07 30.88
CA ALA A 87 -21.43 -9.74 32.27
C ALA A 87 -22.65 -9.21 33.04
N PHE A 88 -23.46 -8.38 32.41
CA PHE A 88 -24.67 -7.83 33.02
C PHE A 88 -25.73 -8.92 33.29
N LEU A 89 -25.92 -9.84 32.33
CA LEU A 89 -26.81 -10.99 32.50
C LEU A 89 -26.31 -11.95 33.60
N GLY A 90 -25.00 -12.18 33.68
CA GLY A 90 -24.40 -13.02 34.71
C GLY A 90 -24.45 -12.42 36.11
N LEU A 91 -24.50 -11.08 36.23
CA LEU A 91 -24.72 -10.37 37.51
C LEU A 91 -26.18 -10.35 37.96
N LEU A 92 -27.13 -10.58 37.04
CA LEU A 92 -28.58 -10.62 37.29
C LEU A 92 -29.10 -12.02 37.62
N ALA A 93 -28.31 -13.07 37.38
CA ALA A 93 -28.59 -14.47 37.70
C ALA A 93 -28.07 -14.85 39.10
#